data_AF-A0A2E8D7F3-F1
#
_entry.id   AF-A0A2E8D7F3-F1
#
_cell.length_a   1.000
_cell.length_b   1.000
_cell.length_c   1.000
_cell.angle_alpha   90.00
_cell.angle_beta   90.00
_cell.angle_gamma   90.00
#
_symmetry.space_group_name_H-M   'P 1'
#
loop_
_entity.id
_entity.type
_entity.pdbx_description
1 polymer ?
#
loop_
_entity_poly.entity_id
_entity_poly.type
_entity_poly.pdbx_seq_one_letter_code
_entity_poly.pdbx_strand_id
1 'polypeptide(L)'
;MATHEHIEVVRAGRDAIEHWHEEHGSERLDLCGANLKESILQNTDLTGANLQVANLQAANLQQANLSWADLRRARLQNAELDGADLRQAQLQEADLRGTDLRRANLVGIKLQGAKLQGTDLRRASLDRADLQEASLAGARLDFLQRLTLWWNVSKVPSDQN
;
A
#
# COMPACT_ATOMS: atom_id res chain seq x y z
N MET A 1 7.24 17.19 5.15
CA MET A 1 7.40 16.38 6.37
C MET A 1 6.06 16.42 7.08
N ALA A 2 5.61 15.29 7.62
CA ALA A 2 4.35 15.17 8.32
C ALA A 2 4.15 16.27 9.38
N THR A 3 2.94 16.81 9.47
CA THR A 3 2.61 17.77 10.53
C THR A 3 2.48 17.02 11.86
N HIS A 4 2.80 17.68 12.96
CA HIS A 4 2.64 17.08 14.29
C HIS A 4 1.18 16.71 14.55
N GLU A 5 0.26 17.57 14.13
CA GLU A 5 -1.18 17.37 14.20
C GLU A 5 -1.65 16.10 13.50
N HIS A 6 -1.30 15.89 12.23
CA HIS A 6 -1.72 14.68 11.50
C HIS A 6 -1.18 13.40 12.14
N ILE A 7 0.04 13.43 12.68
CA ILE A 7 0.60 12.28 13.40
C ILE A 7 -0.21 11.97 14.66
N GLU A 8 -0.57 12.99 15.44
CA GLU A 8 -1.34 12.80 16.67
C GLU A 8 -2.76 12.31 16.39
N VAL A 9 -3.43 12.85 15.36
CA VAL A 9 -4.75 12.36 14.89
C VAL A 9 -4.66 10.88 14.54
N VAL A 10 -3.66 10.48 13.75
CA VAL A 10 -3.50 9.08 13.32
C VAL A 10 -3.16 8.15 14.50
N ARG A 11 -2.38 8.63 15.47
CA ARG A 11 -2.04 7.87 16.69
C ARG A 11 -3.22 7.72 17.65
N ALA A 12 -4.11 8.70 17.68
CA ALA A 12 -5.34 8.62 18.47
C ALA A 12 -6.32 7.58 17.90
N GLY A 13 -6.15 7.18 16.64
CA GLY A 13 -6.82 6.03 16.04
C GLY A 13 -7.98 6.42 15.14
N ARG A 14 -8.82 5.43 14.83
CA ARG A 14 -9.89 5.55 13.82
C ARG A 14 -10.85 6.71 14.08
N ASP A 15 -11.39 6.82 15.29
CA ASP A 15 -12.41 7.82 15.61
C ASP A 15 -11.85 9.25 15.45
N ALA A 16 -10.57 9.46 15.77
CA ALA A 16 -9.91 10.75 15.59
C ALA A 16 -9.70 11.08 14.11
N ILE A 17 -9.36 10.08 13.28
CA ILE A 17 -9.25 10.25 11.83
C ILE A 17 -10.61 10.58 11.22
N GLU A 18 -11.67 9.87 11.62
CA GLU A 18 -13.04 10.15 11.17
C GLU A 18 -13.47 11.57 11.53
N HIS A 19 -13.26 11.98 12.78
CA HIS A 19 -13.59 13.33 13.23
C HIS A 19 -12.78 14.41 12.49
N TRP A 20 -11.50 14.17 12.24
CA TRP A 20 -10.66 15.09 11.49
C TRP A 20 -11.21 15.34 10.07
N HIS A 21 -11.69 14.28 9.39
CA HIS A 21 -12.33 14.41 8.07
C HIS A 21 -13.66 15.17 8.13
N GLU A 22 -14.43 15.04 9.21
CA GLU A 22 -15.66 15.81 9.41
C GLU A 22 -15.37 17.32 9.53
N GLU A 23 -14.28 17.68 10.21
CA GLU A 23 -13.88 19.08 10.42
C GLU A 23 -13.18 19.70 9.20
N HIS A 24 -12.36 18.92 8.49
CA HIS A 24 -11.48 19.41 7.42
C HIS A 24 -11.96 19.03 6.00
N GLY A 25 -13.04 18.27 5.90
CA GLY A 25 -13.74 17.94 4.66
C GLY A 25 -12.91 17.10 3.68
N SER A 26 -12.30 17.74 2.68
CA SER A 26 -11.54 17.07 1.61
C SER A 26 -10.02 17.19 1.75
N GLU A 27 -9.57 17.75 2.88
CA GLU A 27 -8.15 17.81 3.19
C GLU A 27 -7.57 16.39 3.34
N ARG A 28 -6.29 16.23 3.01
CA ARG A 28 -5.60 14.94 3.06
C ARG A 28 -4.57 14.97 4.17
N LEU A 29 -4.49 13.89 4.93
CA LEU A 29 -3.47 13.73 5.96
C LEU A 29 -2.07 13.72 5.32
N ASP A 30 -1.24 14.68 5.70
CA ASP A 30 0.20 14.68 5.41
C ASP A 30 0.97 13.93 6.50
N LEU A 31 1.41 12.73 6.14
CA LEU A 31 2.13 11.76 6.97
C LEU A 31 3.51 11.44 6.34
N CYS A 32 4.04 12.35 5.51
CA CYS A 32 5.33 12.17 4.84
C CYS A 32 6.47 11.98 5.85
N GLY A 33 7.12 10.82 5.79
CA GLY A 33 8.19 10.43 6.70
C GLY A 33 7.73 10.12 8.14
N ALA A 34 6.42 10.02 8.39
CA ALA A 34 5.90 9.70 9.71
C ALA A 34 6.37 8.31 10.18
N ASN A 35 6.62 8.17 11.48
CA ASN A 35 6.88 6.88 12.10
C ASN A 35 5.58 6.32 12.69
N LEU A 36 4.99 5.38 11.96
CA LEU A 36 3.74 4.67 12.24
C LEU A 36 4.00 3.15 12.36
N LYS A 37 5.21 2.78 12.78
CA LYS A 37 5.58 1.38 13.00
C LYS A 37 4.63 0.77 14.03
N GLU A 38 4.12 -0.43 13.74
CA GLU A 38 3.22 -1.18 14.65
C GLU A 38 1.92 -0.43 15.03
N SER A 39 1.55 0.64 14.30
CA SER A 39 0.32 1.38 14.58
C SER A 39 -0.92 0.55 14.25
N ILE A 40 -2.00 0.78 15.01
CA ILE A 40 -3.31 0.18 14.76
C ILE A 40 -4.13 1.15 13.92
N LEU A 41 -4.23 0.86 12.62
CA LEU A 41 -4.92 1.65 11.60
C LEU A 41 -5.94 0.79 10.85
N GLN A 42 -6.46 -0.23 11.51
CA GLN A 42 -7.51 -1.08 10.96
C GLN A 42 -8.78 -0.25 10.74
N ASN A 43 -9.45 -0.45 9.60
CA ASN A 43 -10.69 0.24 9.23
C ASN A 43 -10.61 1.78 9.20
N THR A 44 -9.41 2.38 9.04
CA THR A 44 -9.26 3.85 8.97
C THR A 44 -9.41 4.38 7.55
N ASP A 45 -9.89 5.62 7.42
CA ASP A 45 -9.86 6.35 6.13
C ASP A 45 -8.59 7.19 5.98
N LEU A 46 -7.68 6.70 5.15
CA LEU A 46 -6.43 7.36 4.73
C LEU A 46 -6.45 7.67 3.23
N THR A 47 -7.64 7.89 2.66
CA THR A 47 -7.82 8.18 1.23
C THR A 47 -6.96 9.37 0.82
N GLY A 48 -6.12 9.18 -0.21
CA GLY A 48 -5.26 10.23 -0.74
C GLY A 48 -4.15 10.71 0.19
N ALA A 49 -3.97 10.10 1.37
CA ALA A 49 -2.96 10.52 2.35
C ALA A 49 -1.55 10.52 1.74
N ASN A 50 -0.73 11.50 2.14
CA ASN A 50 0.68 11.54 1.77
C ASN A 50 1.48 10.72 2.79
N LEU A 51 1.85 9.50 2.43
CA LEU A 51 2.63 8.55 3.24
C LEU A 51 4.01 8.30 2.64
N GLN A 52 4.51 9.21 1.82
CA GLN A 52 5.84 9.09 1.22
C GLN A 52 6.90 8.86 2.29
N VAL A 53 7.76 7.86 2.08
CA VAL A 53 8.86 7.53 3.00
C VAL A 53 8.41 7.21 4.44
N ALA A 54 7.10 7.03 4.70
CA ALA A 54 6.59 6.71 6.02
C ALA A 54 7.07 5.31 6.45
N ASN A 55 7.25 5.14 7.75
CA ASN A 55 7.53 3.84 8.36
C ASN A 55 6.24 3.23 8.88
N LEU A 56 5.69 2.26 8.15
CA LEU A 56 4.49 1.48 8.46
C LEU A 56 4.84 0.00 8.73
N GLN A 57 6.09 -0.30 9.07
CA GLN A 57 6.54 -1.65 9.33
C GLN A 57 5.68 -2.30 10.43
N ALA A 58 5.14 -3.49 10.16
CA ALA A 58 4.23 -4.22 11.05
C ALA A 58 2.97 -3.45 11.50
N ALA A 59 2.58 -2.38 10.80
CA ALA A 59 1.31 -1.70 11.08
C ALA A 59 0.12 -2.61 10.72
N ASN A 60 -0.95 -2.53 11.52
CA ASN A 60 -2.22 -3.15 11.19
C ASN A 60 -3.06 -2.17 10.37
N LEU A 61 -3.19 -2.40 9.08
CA LEU A 61 -3.96 -1.62 8.10
C LEU A 61 -5.08 -2.49 7.48
N GLN A 62 -5.51 -3.54 8.18
CA GLN A 62 -6.57 -4.42 7.69
C GLN A 62 -7.82 -3.59 7.36
N GLN A 63 -8.41 -3.81 6.19
CA GLN A 63 -9.61 -3.09 5.73
C GLN A 63 -9.48 -1.55 5.70
N ALA A 64 -8.28 -0.97 5.82
CA ALA A 64 -8.08 0.46 5.71
C ALA A 64 -8.35 0.94 4.28
N ASN A 65 -8.87 2.16 4.13
CA ASN A 65 -8.98 2.81 2.84
C ASN A 65 -7.73 3.67 2.60
N LEU A 66 -6.87 3.20 1.71
CA LEU A 66 -5.65 3.85 1.21
C LEU A 66 -5.78 4.19 -0.28
N SER A 67 -7.01 4.25 -0.81
CA SER A 67 -7.22 4.56 -2.22
C SER A 67 -6.62 5.93 -2.54
N TRP A 68 -5.94 6.04 -3.68
CA TRP A 68 -5.22 7.26 -4.11
C TRP A 68 -4.07 7.73 -3.20
N ALA A 69 -3.73 7.00 -2.14
CA ALA A 69 -2.65 7.38 -1.23
C ALA A 69 -1.28 7.36 -1.92
N ASP A 70 -0.38 8.22 -1.47
CA ASP A 70 1.00 8.29 -1.94
C ASP A 70 1.93 7.62 -0.93
N LEU A 71 2.31 6.38 -1.21
CA LEU A 71 3.14 5.50 -0.38
C LEU A 71 4.53 5.30 -1.02
N ARG A 72 4.97 6.21 -1.90
CA ARG A 72 6.27 6.08 -2.58
C ARG A 72 7.40 5.96 -1.57
N ARG A 73 8.25 4.95 -1.76
CA ARG A 73 9.39 4.63 -0.89
C ARG A 73 9.02 4.37 0.58
N ALA A 74 7.74 4.11 0.89
CA ALA A 74 7.31 3.76 2.24
C ALA A 74 7.85 2.38 2.65
N ARG A 75 8.02 2.19 3.95
CA ARG A 75 8.45 0.92 4.56
C ARG A 75 7.23 0.22 5.14
N LEU A 76 6.79 -0.87 4.52
CA LEU A 76 5.59 -1.62 4.88
C LEU A 76 5.93 -3.05 5.31
N GLN A 77 7.18 -3.37 5.62
CA GLN A 77 7.57 -4.77 5.84
C GLN A 77 6.72 -5.41 6.94
N ASN A 78 6.18 -6.60 6.67
CA ASN A 78 5.27 -7.34 7.56
C ASN A 78 3.98 -6.59 7.97
N ALA A 79 3.59 -5.51 7.28
CA ALA A 79 2.32 -4.85 7.53
C ALA A 79 1.13 -5.75 7.15
N GLU A 80 0.03 -5.63 7.88
CA GLU A 80 -1.21 -6.36 7.65
C GLU A 80 -2.18 -5.49 6.85
N LEU A 81 -2.43 -5.83 5.59
CA LEU A 81 -3.28 -5.07 4.65
C LEU A 81 -4.40 -5.96 4.09
N ASP A 82 -4.78 -7.02 4.81
CA ASP A 82 -5.82 -7.94 4.39
C ASP A 82 -7.15 -7.19 4.19
N GLY A 83 -7.69 -7.26 2.98
CA GLY A 83 -8.91 -6.56 2.59
C GLY A 83 -8.79 -5.03 2.47
N ALA A 84 -7.60 -4.44 2.55
CA ALA A 84 -7.43 -3.00 2.38
C ALA A 84 -7.78 -2.52 0.95
N ASP A 85 -8.27 -1.28 0.83
CA ASP A 85 -8.47 -0.63 -0.47
C ASP A 85 -7.25 0.23 -0.81
N LEU A 86 -6.53 -0.15 -1.86
CA LEU A 86 -5.32 0.49 -2.36
C LEU A 86 -5.48 0.90 -3.84
N ARG A 87 -6.73 1.05 -4.31
CA ARG A 87 -7.00 1.44 -5.69
C ARG A 87 -6.26 2.72 -6.04
N GLN A 88 -5.56 2.70 -7.18
CA GLN A 88 -4.82 3.85 -7.71
C GLN A 88 -3.75 4.42 -6.77
N ALA A 89 -3.38 3.71 -5.69
CA ALA A 89 -2.32 4.13 -4.79
C ALA A 89 -0.94 4.06 -5.46
N GLN A 90 -0.03 4.90 -5.00
CA GLN A 90 1.34 4.99 -5.51
C GLN A 90 2.32 4.33 -4.55
N LEU A 91 2.89 3.18 -4.92
CA LEU A 91 3.85 2.41 -4.11
C LEU A 91 5.18 2.20 -4.82
N GLN A 92 5.59 3.13 -5.70
CA GLN A 92 6.88 3.04 -6.36
C GLN A 92 8.01 2.94 -5.33
N GLU A 93 8.90 1.99 -5.56
CA GLU A 93 10.07 1.72 -4.71
C GLU A 93 9.72 1.41 -3.23
N ALA A 94 8.45 1.15 -2.91
CA ALA A 94 8.02 0.80 -1.57
C ALA A 94 8.53 -0.61 -1.19
N ASP A 95 8.75 -0.80 0.11
CA ASP A 95 9.20 -2.09 0.63
C ASP A 95 8.07 -2.83 1.32
N LEU A 96 7.48 -3.78 0.59
CA LEU A 96 6.31 -4.59 0.96
C LEU A 96 6.71 -6.01 1.37
N ARG A 97 7.98 -6.27 1.70
CA ARG A 97 8.43 -7.63 2.03
C ARG A 97 7.64 -8.22 3.18
N GLY A 98 7.13 -9.44 2.97
CA GLY A 98 6.35 -10.17 3.97
C GLY A 98 4.98 -9.55 4.31
N THR A 99 4.48 -8.58 3.54
CA THR A 99 3.14 -8.03 3.80
C THR A 99 2.04 -9.03 3.52
N ASP A 100 0.94 -8.88 4.25
CA ASP A 100 -0.31 -9.58 3.95
C ASP A 100 -1.23 -8.65 3.14
N LEU A 101 -1.31 -8.89 1.83
CA LEU A 101 -2.21 -8.17 0.91
C LEU A 101 -3.36 -9.08 0.46
N ARG A 102 -3.70 -10.12 1.22
CA ARG A 102 -4.81 -11.00 0.86
C ARG A 102 -6.08 -10.18 0.70
N ARG A 103 -6.92 -10.52 -0.29
CA ARG A 103 -8.21 -9.85 -0.55
C ARG A 103 -8.14 -8.34 -0.80
N ALA A 104 -6.95 -7.72 -0.89
CA ALA A 104 -6.81 -6.29 -1.07
C ALA A 104 -7.27 -5.85 -2.46
N ASN A 105 -7.78 -4.63 -2.57
CA ASN A 105 -8.14 -4.03 -3.84
C ASN A 105 -6.98 -3.20 -4.38
N LEU A 106 -6.25 -3.75 -5.35
CA LEU A 106 -5.05 -3.13 -5.93
C LEU A 106 -5.28 -2.65 -7.37
N VAL A 107 -6.53 -2.38 -7.75
CA VAL A 107 -6.86 -1.97 -9.12
C VAL A 107 -6.16 -0.66 -9.48
N GLY A 108 -5.34 -0.69 -10.54
CA GLY A 108 -4.56 0.45 -10.99
C GLY A 108 -3.45 0.89 -10.03
N ILE A 109 -3.08 0.06 -9.05
CA ILE A 109 -1.94 0.35 -8.16
C ILE A 109 -0.67 0.53 -8.98
N LYS A 110 0.22 1.40 -8.52
CA LYS A 110 1.53 1.59 -9.15
C LYS A 110 2.63 1.06 -8.25
N LEU A 111 3.27 -0.05 -8.64
CA LEU A 111 4.26 -0.81 -7.87
C LEU A 111 5.64 -0.82 -8.54
N GLN A 112 5.96 0.15 -9.39
CA GLN A 112 7.22 0.14 -10.14
C GLN A 112 8.42 0.09 -9.18
N GLY A 113 9.32 -0.87 -9.39
CA GLY A 113 10.49 -1.09 -8.52
C GLY A 113 10.17 -1.53 -7.08
N ALA A 114 8.91 -1.83 -6.75
CA ALA A 114 8.51 -2.24 -5.40
C ALA A 114 9.06 -3.62 -5.03
N LYS A 115 9.33 -3.81 -3.74
CA LYS A 115 9.87 -5.06 -3.18
C LYS A 115 8.73 -5.88 -2.58
N LEU A 116 8.25 -6.90 -3.30
CA LEU A 116 7.11 -7.75 -2.93
C LEU A 116 7.55 -9.16 -2.49
N GLN A 117 8.80 -9.33 -2.03
CA GLN A 117 9.28 -10.66 -1.71
C GLN A 117 8.56 -11.24 -0.50
N GLY A 118 8.03 -12.46 -0.65
CA GLY A 118 7.25 -13.13 0.39
C GLY A 118 5.88 -12.52 0.68
N THR A 119 5.44 -11.51 -0.08
CA THR A 119 4.11 -10.90 0.07
C THR A 119 3.01 -11.91 -0.26
N ASP A 120 1.93 -11.93 0.53
CA ASP A 120 0.74 -12.73 0.24
C ASP A 120 -0.29 -11.92 -0.53
N LEU A 121 -0.44 -12.18 -1.83
CA LEU A 121 -1.37 -11.47 -2.71
C LEU A 121 -2.64 -12.29 -2.99
N ARG A 122 -2.84 -13.45 -2.37
CA ARG A 122 -3.96 -14.34 -2.71
C ARG A 122 -5.30 -13.62 -2.59
N ARG A 123 -6.17 -13.80 -3.57
CA ARG A 123 -7.48 -13.12 -3.70
C ARG A 123 -7.44 -11.59 -3.86
N ALA A 124 -6.26 -10.96 -3.97
CA ALA A 124 -6.18 -9.53 -4.28
C ALA A 124 -6.59 -9.26 -5.75
N SER A 125 -7.21 -8.11 -6.00
CA SER A 125 -7.47 -7.66 -7.38
C SER A 125 -6.30 -6.84 -7.89
N LEU A 126 -5.64 -7.29 -8.96
CA LEU A 126 -4.47 -6.64 -9.57
C LEU A 126 -4.79 -6.04 -10.95
N ASP A 127 -6.06 -5.81 -11.26
CA ASP A 127 -6.45 -5.31 -12.57
C ASP A 127 -5.80 -3.96 -12.85
N ARG A 128 -5.11 -3.84 -13.99
CA ARG A 128 -4.36 -2.64 -14.38
C ARG A 128 -3.25 -2.22 -13.40
N ALA A 129 -2.83 -3.09 -12.48
CA ALA A 129 -1.66 -2.84 -11.65
C ALA A 129 -0.44 -2.65 -12.55
N ASP A 130 0.46 -1.73 -12.20
CA ASP A 130 1.75 -1.57 -12.87
C ASP A 130 2.85 -2.16 -11.98
N LEU A 131 3.46 -3.25 -12.44
CA LEU A 131 4.46 -4.03 -11.72
C LEU A 131 5.82 -4.00 -12.43
N GLN A 132 6.06 -3.01 -13.30
CA GLN A 132 7.35 -2.87 -13.96
C GLN A 132 8.50 -2.88 -12.93
N GLU A 133 9.51 -3.73 -13.13
CA GLU A 133 10.68 -3.86 -12.25
C GLU A 133 10.36 -4.28 -10.79
N ALA A 134 9.11 -4.63 -10.48
CA ALA A 134 8.75 -5.10 -9.14
C ALA A 134 9.31 -6.52 -8.91
N SER A 135 9.85 -6.75 -7.71
CA SER A 135 10.42 -8.05 -7.35
C SER A 135 9.40 -8.91 -6.61
N LEU A 136 8.84 -9.90 -7.31
CA LEU A 136 7.82 -10.84 -6.80
C LEU A 136 8.41 -12.16 -6.25
N ALA A 137 9.69 -12.20 -5.92
CA ALA A 137 10.34 -13.45 -5.50
C ALA A 137 9.67 -14.03 -4.24
N GLY A 138 9.12 -15.24 -4.36
CA GLY A 138 8.38 -15.88 -3.26
C GLY A 138 7.01 -15.27 -2.93
N ALA A 139 6.52 -14.31 -3.73
CA ALA A 139 5.16 -13.79 -3.56
C ALA A 139 4.12 -14.91 -3.80
N ARG A 140 3.07 -14.92 -2.98
CA ARG A 140 2.00 -15.92 -3.07
C ARG A 140 0.87 -15.37 -3.91
N LEU A 141 0.64 -16.01 -5.05
CA LEU A 141 -0.35 -15.62 -6.06
C LEU A 141 -1.29 -16.79 -6.36
N ASP A 142 -2.57 -16.49 -6.56
CA ASP A 142 -3.54 -17.44 -7.08
C ASP A 142 -3.38 -17.66 -8.59
N PHE A 143 -4.02 -18.71 -9.12
CA PHE A 143 -3.88 -19.11 -10.52
C PHE A 143 -4.21 -17.98 -11.52
N LEU A 144 -5.34 -17.28 -11.31
CA LEU A 144 -5.76 -16.18 -12.20
C LEU A 144 -4.77 -15.01 -12.18
N GLN A 145 -4.18 -14.72 -11.02
CA GLN A 145 -3.20 -13.64 -10.89
C GLN A 145 -1.91 -13.96 -11.65
N ARG A 146 -1.47 -15.22 -11.67
CA ARG A 146 -0.31 -15.62 -12.47
C ARG A 146 -0.54 -15.37 -13.96
N LEU A 147 -1.76 -15.64 -14.44
CA LEU A 147 -2.13 -15.39 -15.84
C LEU A 147 -2.14 -13.89 -16.18
N THR A 148 -2.72 -13.06 -15.31
CA THR A 148 -2.78 -11.59 -15.53
C THR A 148 -1.41 -10.95 -15.43
N LEU A 149 -0.56 -11.41 -14.51
CA LEU A 149 0.77 -10.85 -14.30
C LEU A 149 1.78 -11.25 -15.36
N TRP A 150 1.72 -12.46 -15.91
CA TRP A 150 2.62 -12.86 -17.01
C TRP A 150 2.48 -11.98 -18.24
N TRP A 151 1.30 -11.43 -18.51
CA TRP A 151 1.12 -10.47 -19.60
C TRP A 151 1.74 -9.09 -19.30
N ASN A 152 1.85 -8.74 -18.02
CA ASN A 152 2.34 -7.44 -17.55
C ASN A 152 3.88 -7.42 -17.44
N VAL A 153 4.47 -8.51 -16.93
CA VAL A 153 5.92 -8.65 -16.75
C VAL A 153 6.64 -9.05 -18.06
N SER A 154 5.95 -9.65 -19.04
CA SER A 154 6.56 -10.05 -20.32
C SER A 154 6.82 -8.91 -21.32
N LYS A 155 6.58 -7.65 -20.95
CA LYS A 155 7.04 -6.48 -21.71
C LYS A 155 8.52 -6.13 -21.51
N VAL A 156 9.29 -7.00 -20.83
CA VAL A 156 10.75 -6.95 -20.84
C VAL A 156 11.24 -7.44 -22.22
N PRO A 157 11.97 -6.64 -23.00
CA PRO A 157 12.61 -7.12 -24.22
C PRO A 157 13.45 -8.34 -23.88
N SER A 158 13.28 -9.42 -24.64
CA SER A 158 14.22 -10.52 -24.62
C SER A 158 15.58 -9.98 -25.04
N ASP A 159 16.49 -9.75 -24.08
CA ASP A 159 17.90 -9.74 -24.40
C ASP A 159 18.25 -11.16 -24.83
N GLN A 160 18.21 -11.35 -26.15
CA GLN A 160 18.91 -12.45 -26.79
C GLN A 160 20.40 -12.21 -26.63
N ASN A 161 21.06 -13.12 -25.92
CA ASN A 161 22.36 -13.64 -26.34
C ASN A 161 22.57 -15.03 -25.77
#